data_AF-A0A8J9S5D5-F1
#
_entry.id   AF-A0A8J9S5D5-F1
#
_cell.length_a   1.000
_cell.length_b   1.000
_cell.length_c   1.000
_cell.angle_alpha   90.00
_cell.angle_beta   90.00
_cell.angle_gamma   90.00
#
_symmetry.space_group_name_H-M   'P 1'
#
loop_
_entity.id
_entity.type
_entity.pdbx_description
1 polymer ?
#
loop_
_entity_poly.entity_id
_entity_poly.type
_entity_poly.pdbx_seq_one_letter_code
_entity_poly.pdbx_strand_id
1 'polypeptide(L)'
;MNQAQLQQKQERLRQLQEEERQLRLQLQVQEHAATYQVELAWPARIVDSNGNAPRTNNELIQHRLLESGVLYEVPVRVGATVESTNAFIQDLEKTGCFNSVRVEVGQGVSDEDASTRVQKQLKITLDEKRWYRVNAGAGVKTDGWLRPETAVNDGFLPTAEID
;
A
#
# COMPACT_ATOMS: atom_id res chain seq x y z
N MET A 1 -56.08 -22.44 -27.24
CA MET A 1 -54.73 -21.97 -27.62
C MET A 1 -54.18 -20.95 -26.59
N ASN A 2 -54.31 -21.18 -25.27
CA ASN A 2 -53.99 -20.18 -24.23
C ASN A 2 -53.05 -20.67 -23.10
N GLN A 3 -52.74 -21.97 -23.01
CA GLN A 3 -51.91 -22.50 -21.91
C GLN A 3 -50.43 -22.11 -22.04
N ALA A 4 -49.86 -22.11 -23.25
CA ALA A 4 -48.44 -21.77 -23.45
C ALA A 4 -48.13 -20.29 -23.15
N GLN A 5 -49.04 -19.37 -23.51
CA GLN A 5 -48.89 -17.94 -23.17
C GLN A 5 -49.04 -17.68 -21.66
N LEU A 6 -49.89 -18.44 -20.97
CA LEU A 6 -50.02 -18.38 -19.51
C LEU A 6 -48.74 -18.86 -18.82
N GLN A 7 -48.12 -19.93 -19.32
CA GLN A 7 -46.85 -20.44 -18.79
C GLN A 7 -45.70 -19.44 -19.00
N GLN A 8 -45.53 -18.90 -20.21
CA GLN A 8 -44.52 -17.86 -20.47
C GLN A 8 -44.71 -16.61 -19.61
N LYS A 9 -45.97 -16.20 -19.38
CA LYS A 9 -46.26 -15.05 -18.53
C LYS A 9 -45.92 -15.33 -17.06
N GLN A 10 -46.18 -16.55 -16.58
CA GLN A 10 -45.81 -16.97 -15.22
C GLN A 10 -44.29 -17.06 -15.05
N GLU A 11 -43.56 -17.54 -16.06
CA GLU A 11 -42.09 -17.60 -16.04
C GLU A 11 -41.47 -16.20 -16.03
N ARG A 12 -41.95 -15.27 -16.85
CA ARG A 12 -41.50 -13.86 -16.81
C ARG A 12 -41.74 -13.21 -15.46
N LEU A 13 -42.90 -13.49 -14.84
CA LEU A 13 -43.20 -12.96 -13.51
C LEU A 13 -42.24 -13.51 -12.46
N ARG A 14 -41.86 -14.79 -12.54
CA ARG A 14 -40.85 -15.37 -11.63
C ARG A 14 -39.47 -14.76 -11.85
N GLN A 15 -39.05 -14.59 -13.11
CA GLN A 15 -37.77 -13.94 -13.44
C GLN A 15 -37.70 -12.52 -12.90
N LEU A 16 -38.73 -11.70 -13.14
CA LEU A 16 -38.81 -10.34 -12.59
C LEU A 16 -38.77 -10.34 -11.06
N GLN A 17 -39.43 -11.30 -10.41
CA GLN A 17 -39.44 -11.41 -8.96
C GLN A 17 -38.07 -11.83 -8.39
N GLU A 18 -37.30 -12.64 -9.14
CA GLU A 18 -35.93 -12.99 -8.80
C GLU A 18 -34.98 -11.79 -8.99
N GLU A 19 -35.11 -11.05 -10.09
CA GLU A 19 -34.34 -9.83 -10.36
C GLU A 19 -34.58 -8.75 -9.30
N GLU A 20 -35.85 -8.51 -8.93
CA GLU A 20 -36.19 -7.56 -7.85
C GLU A 20 -35.57 -7.98 -6.51
N ARG A 21 -35.55 -9.29 -6.20
CA ARG A 21 -34.89 -9.78 -4.98
C ARG A 21 -33.40 -9.55 -5.01
N GLN A 22 -32.74 -9.80 -6.14
CA GLN A 22 -31.30 -9.57 -6.28
C GLN A 22 -30.95 -8.08 -6.13
N LEU A 23 -31.72 -7.19 -6.77
CA LEU A 23 -31.56 -5.75 -6.65
C LEU A 23 -31.75 -5.28 -5.22
N ARG A 24 -32.77 -5.79 -4.52
CA ARG A 24 -32.98 -5.47 -3.10
C ARG A 24 -31.82 -5.89 -2.21
N LEU A 25 -31.26 -7.07 -2.45
CA LEU A 25 -30.10 -7.55 -1.70
C LEU A 25 -28.88 -6.66 -1.95
N GLN A 26 -28.63 -6.25 -3.19
CA GLN A 26 -27.54 -5.33 -3.51
C GLN A 26 -27.71 -3.97 -2.81
N LEU A 27 -28.91 -3.40 -2.84
CA LEU A 27 -29.23 -2.14 -2.17
C LEU A 27 -29.02 -2.25 -0.65
N GLN A 28 -29.49 -3.33 -0.02
CA GLN A 28 -29.28 -3.56 1.41
C GLN A 28 -27.79 -3.62 1.78
N VAL A 29 -26.98 -4.32 0.97
CA VAL A 29 -25.53 -4.40 1.21
C VAL A 29 -24.89 -3.02 1.08
N GLN A 30 -25.31 -2.23 0.10
CA GLN A 30 -24.79 -0.87 -0.12
C GLN A 30 -25.17 0.08 1.03
N GLU A 31 -26.42 0.05 1.50
CA GLU A 31 -26.88 0.84 2.64
C GLU A 31 -26.15 0.44 3.94
N HIS A 32 -25.97 -0.86 4.15
CA HIS A 32 -25.22 -1.37 5.29
C HIS A 32 -23.74 -0.92 5.24
N ALA A 33 -23.11 -0.97 4.07
CA ALA A 33 -21.75 -0.48 3.87
C ALA A 33 -21.63 1.04 4.10
N ALA A 34 -22.64 1.83 3.71
CA ALA A 34 -22.65 3.28 3.93
C ALA A 34 -22.80 3.67 5.41
N THR A 35 -23.44 2.81 6.21
CA THR A 35 -23.69 3.06 7.65
C THR A 35 -22.53 2.57 8.52
N TYR A 36 -21.73 1.63 8.03
CA TYR A 36 -20.62 1.06 8.80
C TYR A 36 -19.54 2.12 9.05
N GLN A 37 -19.22 2.32 10.33
CA GLN A 37 -18.14 3.20 10.77
C GLN A 37 -16.97 2.35 11.27
N VAL A 38 -15.76 2.78 10.94
CA VAL A 38 -14.53 2.14 11.38
C VAL A 38 -13.76 3.11 12.25
N GLU A 39 -13.32 2.62 13.40
CA GLU A 39 -12.36 3.29 14.26
C GLU A 39 -10.99 2.68 13.99
N LEU A 40 -10.06 3.51 13.49
CA LEU A 40 -8.71 3.09 13.14
C LEU A 40 -7.75 3.39 14.28
N ALA A 41 -6.93 2.39 14.64
CA ALA A 41 -5.84 2.54 15.59
C ALA A 41 -4.66 3.30 14.98
N TRP A 42 -4.04 4.17 15.77
CA TRP A 42 -2.78 4.85 15.47
C TRP A 42 -1.66 4.34 16.39
N PRO A 43 -0.41 4.20 15.92
CA PRO A 43 0.05 4.38 14.54
C PRO A 43 -0.30 3.19 13.63
N ALA A 44 -0.31 3.45 12.32
CA ALA A 44 -0.42 2.40 11.32
C ALA A 44 0.81 1.48 11.33
N ARG A 45 0.61 0.18 11.12
CA ARG A 45 1.68 -0.80 11.00
C ARG A 45 2.25 -0.76 9.59
N ILE A 46 3.48 -0.30 9.43
CA ILE A 46 4.15 -0.19 8.13
C ILE A 46 5.19 -1.29 7.98
N VAL A 47 5.13 -2.04 6.88
CA VAL A 47 6.03 -3.15 6.56
C VAL A 47 6.45 -3.12 5.09
N ASP A 48 7.58 -3.73 4.78
CA ASP A 48 7.99 -4.01 3.40
C ASP A 48 7.24 -5.24 2.83
N SER A 49 7.46 -5.55 1.55
CA SER A 49 6.88 -6.73 0.88
C SER A 49 7.26 -8.08 1.51
N ASN A 50 8.29 -8.13 2.35
CA ASN A 50 8.74 -9.32 3.08
C ASN A 50 8.29 -9.33 4.57
N GLY A 51 7.57 -8.30 5.03
CA GLY A 51 7.13 -8.15 6.42
C GLY A 51 8.18 -7.52 7.36
N ASN A 52 9.31 -7.03 6.85
CA ASN A 52 10.34 -6.31 7.59
C ASN A 52 10.03 -4.80 7.67
N ALA A 53 10.87 -4.06 8.38
CA ALA A 53 10.82 -2.59 8.34
C ALA A 53 11.18 -2.07 6.93
N PRO A 54 10.40 -1.12 6.37
CA PRO A 54 10.72 -0.49 5.08
C PRO A 54 12.01 0.35 5.17
N ARG A 55 12.62 0.68 4.03
CA ARG A 55 13.78 1.60 4.02
C ARG A 55 13.34 3.05 4.15
N THR A 56 12.14 3.37 3.67
CA THR A 56 11.50 4.67 3.84
C THR A 56 11.17 4.90 5.31
N ASN A 57 11.39 6.12 5.81
CA ASN A 57 11.08 6.48 7.19
C ASN A 57 9.59 6.26 7.50
N ASN A 58 9.29 5.50 8.55
CA ASN A 58 7.93 5.23 9.01
C ASN A 58 7.16 6.52 9.34
N GLU A 59 7.82 7.52 9.92
CA GLU A 59 7.18 8.81 10.27
C GLU A 59 6.72 9.57 9.03
N LEU A 60 7.49 9.50 7.94
CA LEU A 60 7.12 10.12 6.67
C LEU A 60 5.81 9.52 6.14
N ILE A 61 5.72 8.19 6.15
CA ILE A 61 4.54 7.47 5.68
C ILE A 61 3.33 7.77 6.56
N GLN A 62 3.53 7.82 7.88
CA GLN A 62 2.51 8.22 8.84
C GLN A 62 2.00 9.64 8.59
N HIS A 63 2.90 10.60 8.35
CA HIS A 63 2.52 11.98 8.02
C HIS A 63 1.72 12.06 6.70
N ARG A 64 2.15 11.32 5.68
CA ARG A 64 1.43 11.24 4.40
C ARG A 64 0.01 10.67 4.53
N LEU A 65 -0.21 9.70 5.42
CA LEU A 65 -1.56 9.20 5.70
C LEU A 65 -2.45 10.29 6.30
N LEU A 66 -1.91 11.06 7.25
CA LEU A 66 -2.64 12.18 7.85
C LEU A 66 -2.96 13.26 6.80
N GLU A 67 -2.00 13.60 5.94
CA GLU A 67 -2.19 14.54 4.83
C GLU A 67 -3.28 14.09 3.86
N SER A 68 -3.36 12.78 3.57
CA SER A 68 -4.40 12.20 2.71
C SER A 68 -5.80 12.20 3.33
N GLY A 69 -5.94 12.63 4.59
CA GLY A 69 -7.21 12.70 5.29
C GLY A 69 -7.65 11.38 5.91
N VAL A 70 -6.72 10.45 6.19
CA VAL A 70 -7.01 9.28 7.02
C VAL A 70 -7.02 9.74 8.48
N LEU A 71 -8.22 9.83 9.05
CA LEU A 71 -8.40 10.20 10.45
C LEU A 71 -8.35 8.95 11.35
N TYR A 72 -7.76 9.12 12.53
CA TYR A 72 -7.60 8.08 13.54
C TYR A 72 -8.42 8.42 14.78
N GLU A 73 -8.75 7.42 15.60
CA GLU A 73 -9.47 7.58 16.89
C GLU A 73 -10.89 8.18 16.80
N VAL A 74 -11.33 8.59 15.60
CA VAL A 74 -12.68 9.06 15.30
C VAL A 74 -13.37 8.02 14.41
N PRO A 75 -14.61 7.61 14.69
CA PRO A 75 -15.37 6.74 13.79
C PRO A 75 -15.61 7.44 12.46
N VAL A 76 -15.00 6.93 11.39
CA VAL A 76 -15.18 7.45 10.03
C VAL A 76 -15.98 6.44 9.21
N ARG A 77 -16.80 6.92 8.28
CA ARG A 77 -17.51 6.06 7.32
C ARG A 77 -16.50 5.33 6.44
N VAL A 78 -16.72 4.04 6.20
CA VAL A 78 -15.85 3.20 5.37
C VAL A 78 -15.57 3.85 4.01
N GLY A 79 -16.59 4.43 3.36
CA GLY A 79 -16.44 5.09 2.07
C GLY A 79 -15.40 6.20 2.08
N ALA A 80 -15.43 7.08 3.08
CA ALA A 80 -14.46 8.17 3.20
C ALA A 80 -13.05 7.64 3.50
N THR A 81 -12.93 6.60 4.33
CA THR A 81 -11.63 5.94 4.59
C THR A 81 -11.05 5.31 3.32
N VAL A 82 -11.88 4.68 2.48
CA VAL A 82 -11.45 4.10 1.20
C VAL A 82 -10.99 5.18 0.22
N GLU A 83 -11.70 6.30 0.15
CA GLU A 83 -11.30 7.45 -0.68
C GLU A 83 -9.96 8.04 -0.23
N SER A 84 -9.79 8.32 1.07
CA SER A 84 -8.54 8.86 1.62
C SER A 84 -7.37 7.90 1.44
N THR A 85 -7.56 6.60 1.69
CA THR A 85 -6.50 5.59 1.51
C THR A 85 -6.14 5.41 0.03
N ASN A 86 -7.09 5.53 -0.89
CA ASN A 86 -6.81 5.50 -2.32
C ASN A 86 -6.03 6.75 -2.77
N ALA A 87 -6.38 7.93 -2.27
CA ALA A 87 -5.60 9.15 -2.52
C ALA A 87 -4.15 9.01 -2.03
N PHE A 88 -3.96 8.46 -0.83
CA PHE A 88 -2.64 8.12 -0.29
C PHE A 88 -1.84 7.17 -1.18
N ILE A 89 -2.46 6.08 -1.65
CA ILE A 89 -1.81 5.12 -2.55
C ILE A 89 -1.36 5.83 -3.84
N GLN A 90 -2.23 6.61 -4.46
CA GLN A 90 -1.93 7.34 -5.69
C GLN A 90 -0.80 8.35 -5.50
N ASP A 91 -0.78 9.08 -4.39
CA ASP A 91 0.28 10.04 -4.08
C ASP A 91 1.64 9.35 -3.90
N LEU A 92 1.67 8.20 -3.22
CA LEU A 92 2.90 7.41 -3.08
C LEU A 92 3.35 6.82 -4.42
N GLU A 93 2.45 6.26 -5.21
CA GLU A 93 2.79 5.69 -6.53
C GLU A 93 3.31 6.77 -7.49
N LYS A 94 2.77 7.99 -7.42
CA LYS A 94 3.21 9.14 -8.21
C LYS A 94 4.67 9.53 -7.95
N THR A 95 5.20 9.26 -6.76
CA THR A 95 6.63 9.51 -6.47
C THR A 95 7.57 8.67 -7.33
N GLY A 96 7.08 7.56 -7.89
CA GLY A 96 7.87 6.62 -8.68
C GLY A 96 8.87 5.82 -7.84
N CYS A 97 8.92 5.98 -6.52
CA CYS A 97 9.82 5.28 -5.60
C CYS A 97 9.37 3.85 -5.26
N PHE A 98 8.09 3.55 -5.46
CA PHE A 98 7.47 2.27 -5.11
C PHE A 98 7.04 1.52 -6.37
N ASN A 99 7.11 0.19 -6.32
CA ASN A 99 6.52 -0.71 -7.32
C ASN A 99 5.03 -0.95 -7.02
N SER A 100 4.68 -1.11 -5.74
CA SER A 100 3.30 -1.28 -5.31
C SER A 100 3.14 -0.80 -3.87
N VAL A 101 1.96 -0.27 -3.57
CA VAL A 101 1.54 0.12 -2.22
C VAL A 101 0.24 -0.60 -1.93
N ARG A 102 0.18 -1.34 -0.82
CA ARG A 102 -1.03 -2.05 -0.39
C ARG A 102 -1.43 -1.60 1.01
N VAL A 103 -2.70 -1.25 1.16
CA VAL A 103 -3.31 -0.92 2.45
C VAL A 103 -4.32 -1.99 2.80
N GLU A 104 -4.16 -2.59 3.98
CA GLU A 104 -5.02 -3.63 4.53
C GLU A 104 -5.60 -3.14 5.86
N VAL A 105 -6.92 -3.23 6.03
CA VAL A 105 -7.57 -2.94 7.31
C VAL A 105 -7.67 -4.25 8.09
N GLY A 106 -6.74 -4.46 9.02
CA GLY A 106 -6.67 -5.63 9.87
C GLY A 106 -7.52 -5.50 11.12
N GLN A 107 -7.84 -6.63 11.73
CA GLN A 107 -8.37 -6.66 13.10
C GLN A 107 -7.18 -6.53 14.06
N GLY A 108 -7.14 -5.44 14.84
CA GLY A 108 -6.07 -5.24 15.81
C GLY A 108 -6.10 -6.35 16.86
N VAL A 109 -4.94 -6.94 17.16
CA VAL A 109 -4.79 -7.79 18.34
C VAL A 109 -4.57 -6.83 19.50
N SER A 110 -5.55 -6.77 20.41
CA SER A 110 -5.46 -5.97 21.62
C SER A 110 -4.46 -6.65 22.56
N ASP A 111 -3.27 -6.07 22.73
CA ASP A 111 -2.38 -6.48 23.81
C ASP A 111 -2.99 -5.99 25.15
N GLU A 112 -3.43 -6.98 25.90
CA GLU A 112 -3.60 -7.10 27.36
C GLU A 112 -4.27 -6.04 28.25
N ASP A 113 -4.68 -4.86 27.79
CA ASP A 113 -5.39 -3.92 28.68
C ASP A 113 -6.81 -3.55 28.23
N ALA A 114 -7.72 -3.65 29.19
CA ALA A 114 -9.15 -3.68 29.04
C ALA A 114 -9.76 -2.34 28.57
N SER A 115 -10.57 -2.39 27.50
CA SER A 115 -12.02 -2.11 27.54
C SER A 115 -12.57 -1.54 26.21
N THR A 116 -13.60 -2.23 25.69
CA THR A 116 -14.77 -1.68 24.98
C THR A 116 -14.73 -1.29 23.49
N ARG A 117 -13.61 -1.21 22.76
CA ARG A 117 -13.68 -0.98 21.29
C ARG A 117 -12.66 -1.81 20.50
N VAL A 118 -13.17 -2.63 19.58
CA VAL A 118 -12.33 -3.36 18.60
C VAL A 118 -11.84 -2.35 17.58
N GLN A 119 -10.76 -1.64 17.89
CA GLN A 119 -10.09 -0.77 16.94
C GLN A 119 -9.47 -1.61 15.83
N LYS A 120 -9.68 -1.19 14.58
CA LYS A 120 -9.08 -1.84 13.42
C LYS A 120 -7.70 -1.24 13.19
N GLN A 121 -6.69 -2.07 12.99
CA GLN A 121 -5.34 -1.59 12.74
C GLN A 121 -5.08 -1.52 11.24
N LEU A 122 -4.62 -0.36 10.77
CA LEU A 122 -4.23 -0.17 9.38
C LEU A 122 -2.82 -0.77 9.17
N LYS A 123 -2.69 -1.70 8.22
CA LYS A 123 -1.42 -2.30 7.81
C LYS A 123 -1.07 -1.82 6.42
N ILE A 124 0.12 -1.28 6.26
CA ILE A 124 0.62 -0.75 4.99
C ILE A 124 1.80 -1.60 4.58
N THR A 125 1.70 -2.20 3.40
CA THR A 125 2.79 -2.94 2.78
C THR A 125 3.35 -2.10 1.65
N LEU A 126 4.64 -1.77 1.74
CA LEU A 126 5.36 -0.98 0.75
C LEU A 126 6.33 -1.88 -0.02
N ASP A 127 6.22 -1.91 -1.35
CA ASP A 127 7.24 -2.53 -2.19
C ASP A 127 8.09 -1.46 -2.87
N GLU A 128 9.30 -1.24 -2.35
CA GLU A 128 10.20 -0.17 -2.79
C GLU A 128 11.05 -0.58 -3.99
N LYS A 129 11.28 0.36 -4.92
CA LYS A 129 12.21 0.14 -6.03
C LYS A 129 13.65 0.05 -5.52
N ARG A 130 14.42 -0.85 -6.12
CA ARG A 130 15.86 -0.95 -5.88
C ARG A 130 16.60 0.09 -6.72
N TRP A 131 16.99 1.19 -6.09
CA TRP A 131 17.88 2.19 -6.69
C TRP A 131 19.32 1.64 -6.62
N TYR A 132 19.91 1.31 -7.77
CA TYR A 132 21.28 0.82 -7.85
C TYR A 132 22.26 1.99 -7.79
N ARG A 133 23.38 1.80 -7.08
CA ARG A 133 24.54 2.68 -7.22
C ARG A 133 25.22 2.37 -8.55
N VAL A 134 25.20 3.31 -9.49
CA VAL A 134 26.01 3.23 -10.70
C VAL A 134 27.44 3.59 -10.32
N ASN A 135 28.31 2.59 -10.25
CA ASN A 135 29.74 2.83 -10.09
C ASN A 135 30.33 3.10 -11.48
N ALA A 136 30.55 4.37 -11.81
CA ALA A 136 31.27 4.76 -13.01
C ALA A 136 32.78 4.77 -12.70
N GLY A 137 33.49 3.73 -13.12
CA GLY A 137 34.94 3.67 -13.05
C GLY A 137 35.56 4.11 -14.38
N ALA A 138 36.23 5.26 -14.39
CA ALA A 138 37.09 5.66 -15.51
C ALA A 138 38.50 5.09 -15.27
N GLY A 139 38.85 4.02 -15.97
CA GLY A 139 40.21 3.49 -15.98
C GLY A 139 41.04 4.19 -17.06
N VAL A 140 42.00 5.03 -16.67
CA VAL A 140 43.06 5.45 -17.59
C VAL A 140 44.02 4.28 -17.73
N LYS A 141 43.94 3.54 -18.84
CA LYS A 141 45.02 2.64 -19.23
C LYS A 141 46.18 3.52 -19.68
N THR A 142 47.16 3.73 -18.81
CA THR A 142 48.48 4.17 -19.24
C THR A 142 49.09 3.04 -20.04
N ASP A 143 48.95 3.12 -21.36
CA ASP A 143 49.63 2.20 -22.28
C ASP A 143 51.13 2.18 -21.95
N GLY A 144 51.64 0.96 -21.79
CA GLY A 144 52.95 0.68 -21.23
C GLY A 144 54.10 1.26 -22.07
N TRP A 145 54.64 2.37 -21.60
CA TRP A 145 55.99 2.86 -21.95
C TRP A 145 56.84 3.20 -20.73
N LEU A 146 56.57 2.55 -19.59
CA LEU A 146 57.40 2.62 -18.39
C LEU A 146 58.03 1.26 -18.10
N ARG A 147 59.30 1.19 -18.52
CA ARG A 147 60.45 0.34 -18.13
C ARG A 147 60.16 -0.85 -17.17
N PRO A 148 60.70 -2.05 -17.46
CA PRO A 148 60.45 -3.28 -16.70
C PRO A 148 61.26 -3.38 -15.38
N GLU A 149 61.51 -2.28 -14.67
CA GLU A 149 62.42 -2.27 -13.50
C GLU A 149 61.78 -1.82 -12.19
N THR A 150 60.51 -1.36 -12.20
CA THR A 150 59.83 -0.90 -10.96
C THR A 150 58.49 -1.58 -10.70
N ALA A 151 58.30 -2.81 -11.19
CA ALA A 151 57.22 -3.67 -10.71
C ALA A 151 57.54 -4.22 -9.31
N VAL A 152 57.59 -3.32 -8.34
CA VAL A 152 57.55 -3.69 -6.92
C VAL A 152 56.10 -3.48 -6.47
N ASN A 153 55.45 -4.60 -6.16
CA ASN A 153 54.26 -4.63 -5.31
C ASN A 153 54.45 -3.65 -4.15
N ASP A 154 53.51 -2.73 -3.95
CA ASP A 154 52.69 -2.74 -2.73
C ASP A 154 51.73 -1.55 -2.73
N GLY A 155 50.51 -1.85 -2.28
CA GLY A 155 49.42 -0.89 -2.18
C GLY A 155 49.76 0.26 -1.24
N PHE A 156 49.88 1.47 -1.78
CA PHE A 156 49.92 2.69 -1.00
C PHE A 156 49.05 3.76 -1.65
N LEU A 157 47.93 4.07 -0.99
CA LEU A 157 47.10 5.23 -1.30
C LEU A 157 47.82 6.48 -0.78
N PRO A 158 48.04 7.53 -1.60
CA PRO A 158 48.52 8.79 -1.07
C PRO A 158 47.39 9.47 -0.28
N THR A 159 47.57 9.60 1.03
CA THR A 159 46.82 10.54 1.87
C THR A 159 47.17 11.95 1.44
N ALA A 160 46.18 12.70 0.96
CA ALA A 160 46.31 14.12 0.69
C ALA A 160 46.30 14.87 2.04
N GLU A 161 47.45 15.40 2.44
CA GLU A 161 47.53 16.48 3.42
C GLU A 161 47.10 17.79 2.74
N ILE A 162 46.24 18.56 3.41
CA ILE A 162 45.75 19.87 3.01
C ILE A 162 46.50 20.87 3.87
N ASP A 163 47.30 21.74 3.24
CA ASP A 163 47.81 23.00 3.82
C ASP A 163 46.71 24.08 3.84
#